data_AF-A0A142WX82-F1
#
_entry.id   AF-A0A142WX82-F1
#
_cell.length_a   1.000
_cell.length_b   1.000
_cell.length_c   1.000
_cell.angle_alpha   90.00
_cell.angle_beta   90.00
_cell.angle_gamma   90.00
#
_symmetry.space_group_name_H-M   'P 1'
#
loop_
_entity.id
_entity.type
_entity.pdbx_description
1 polymer ?
#
loop_
_entity_poly.entity_id
_entity_poly.type
_entity_poly.pdbx_seq_one_letter_code
_entity_poly.pdbx_strand_id
1 'polypeptide(L)'
;MLRSSRLLLGGTLVLAAAAIAPLAAQAPKKLSATALRTLDNQAEKAKTEYLKSLHDLAKSFDDAGLSEKSRSMLEAILAVNPDDEVVKRKLKELDEAVFKKNDYEFKFDTGLPWQDARIFVTKDQPIRIEAEGDYKVFVNETLGPEGYSNDDPAKDLVSGIPMGALMLAMTPPRQQGQGTGNRQQRTEDIRPVAVGKSLEFTPKSDGPIYFKVNVPPGSKATGILRVTIRGNFKPQAGVRG
;
A
#
# COMPACT_ATOMS: atom_id res chain seq x y z
N MET A 1 55.53 61.00 40.10
CA MET A 1 56.27 60.11 39.20
C MET A 1 55.65 58.72 39.22
N LEU A 2 55.41 58.15 38.03
CA LEU A 2 55.17 56.73 37.66
C LEU A 2 53.94 56.02 38.29
N ARG A 3 52.89 55.72 37.51
CA ARG A 3 52.70 54.66 36.49
C ARG A 3 52.34 53.27 37.07
N SER A 4 51.06 52.94 36.87
CA SER A 4 50.54 51.75 36.16
C SER A 4 50.61 50.34 36.77
N SER A 5 49.39 49.80 36.96
CA SER A 5 48.90 48.49 36.51
C SER A 5 49.29 47.21 37.26
N ARG A 6 48.27 46.51 37.80
CA ARG A 6 47.79 45.23 37.26
C ARG A 6 46.39 44.84 37.78
N LEU A 7 45.60 44.33 36.84
CA LEU A 7 44.28 43.69 36.90
C LEU A 7 44.31 42.35 37.68
N LEU A 8 43.16 41.97 38.25
CA LEU A 8 42.47 40.67 38.12
C LEU A 8 41.13 40.79 38.91
N LEU A 9 39.99 41.00 38.24
CA LEU A 9 38.99 39.96 37.88
C LEU A 9 38.84 38.88 38.97
N GLY A 10 37.69 38.61 39.58
CA GLY A 10 36.31 38.87 39.19
C GLY A 10 35.50 37.60 39.47
N GLY A 11 34.40 37.70 40.21
CA GLY A 11 33.36 36.66 40.27
C GLY A 11 33.14 36.03 41.64
N THR A 12 32.31 36.66 42.47
CA THR A 12 31.54 35.95 43.51
C THR A 12 30.08 35.95 43.10
N LEU A 13 29.60 34.75 42.80
CA LEU A 13 28.23 34.39 42.48
C LEU A 13 27.34 34.67 43.70
N VAL A 14 26.44 35.65 43.62
CA VAL A 14 25.37 35.85 44.61
C VAL A 14 24.23 34.91 44.23
N LEU A 15 24.04 33.83 44.99
CA LEU A 15 22.84 32.99 44.91
C LEU A 15 21.64 33.82 45.40
N ALA A 16 20.79 34.26 44.47
CA ALA A 16 19.45 34.72 44.79
C ALA A 16 18.57 33.51 45.11
N ALA A 17 18.21 33.34 46.38
CA ALA A 17 17.17 32.42 46.80
C ALA A 17 15.81 32.90 46.25
N ALA A 18 15.40 32.36 45.11
CA ALA A 18 14.04 32.54 44.61
C ALA A 18 13.09 31.74 45.52
N ALA A 19 12.27 32.46 46.29
CA ALA A 19 11.16 31.87 47.02
C ALA A 19 10.17 31.26 46.02
N ILE A 20 10.14 29.93 45.93
CA ILE A 20 9.11 29.19 45.21
C ILE A 20 7.84 29.30 46.07
N ALA A 21 6.93 30.20 45.68
CA ALA A 21 5.58 30.20 46.21
C ALA A 21 4.91 28.86 45.83
N PRO A 22 4.24 28.16 46.76
CA PRO A 22 3.53 26.94 46.42
C PRO A 22 2.42 27.30 45.44
N LEU A 23 2.47 26.71 44.24
CA LEU A 23 1.38 26.71 43.29
C LEU A 23 0.20 25.99 43.98
N ALA A 24 -0.67 26.76 44.63
CA ALA A 24 -1.87 26.21 45.25
C ALA A 24 -2.69 25.53 44.14
N ALA A 25 -2.73 24.20 44.18
CA ALA A 25 -3.56 23.40 43.31
C ALA A 25 -5.02 23.80 43.53
N GLN A 26 -5.57 24.62 42.64
CA GLN A 26 -7.00 24.92 42.64
C GLN A 26 -7.75 23.61 42.42
N ALA A 27 -8.53 23.19 43.40
CA ALA A 27 -9.37 22.01 43.27
C ALA A 27 -10.30 22.18 42.04
N PRO A 28 -10.47 21.15 41.20
CA PRO A 28 -11.30 21.25 40.01
C PRO A 28 -12.72 21.68 40.40
N LYS A 29 -13.19 22.81 39.86
CA LYS A 29 -14.57 23.29 40.07
C LYS A 29 -15.52 22.19 39.61
N LYS A 30 -16.31 21.63 40.54
CA LYS A 30 -17.39 20.69 40.21
C LYS A 30 -18.40 21.40 39.32
N LEU A 31 -18.53 20.95 38.07
CA LEU A 31 -19.54 21.49 37.15
C LEU A 31 -20.95 21.12 37.61
N SER A 32 -21.89 22.06 37.48
CA SER A 32 -23.32 21.77 37.64
C SER A 32 -23.83 20.96 36.43
N ALA A 33 -24.88 20.15 36.62
CA ALA A 33 -25.47 19.36 35.54
C ALA A 33 -25.91 20.22 34.33
N THR A 34 -26.37 21.45 34.58
CA THR A 34 -26.73 22.40 33.52
C THR A 34 -25.51 22.87 32.76
N ALA A 35 -24.42 23.23 33.46
CA ALA A 35 -23.17 23.64 32.81
C ALA A 35 -22.56 22.50 31.98
N LEU A 36 -22.65 21.25 32.46
CA LEU A 36 -22.19 20.07 31.72
C LEU A 36 -22.97 19.90 30.42
N ARG A 37 -24.32 19.94 30.47
CA ARG A 37 -25.16 19.88 29.26
C ARG A 37 -24.86 21.00 28.26
N THR A 38 -24.55 22.20 28.73
CA THR A 38 -24.16 23.31 27.84
C THR A 38 -22.84 23.02 27.14
N LEU A 39 -21.84 22.50 27.86
CA LEU A 39 -20.57 22.10 27.27
C LEU A 39 -20.74 20.94 26.28
N ASP A 40 -21.55 19.94 26.61
CA ASP A 40 -21.83 18.82 25.71
C ASP A 40 -22.45 19.32 24.39
N ASN A 41 -23.42 20.22 24.48
CA ASN A 41 -24.03 20.82 23.29
C ASN A 41 -23.04 21.69 22.49
N GLN A 42 -22.10 22.37 23.14
CA GLN A 42 -21.05 23.12 22.46
C GLN A 42 -20.07 22.18 21.75
N ALA A 43 -19.69 21.07 22.39
CA ALA A 43 -18.84 20.05 21.81
C ALA A 43 -19.50 19.40 20.58
N GLU A 44 -20.79 19.05 20.66
CA GLU A 44 -21.53 18.48 19.52
C GLU A 44 -21.67 19.46 18.36
N LYS A 45 -21.90 20.76 18.65
CA LYS A 45 -21.91 21.80 17.61
C LYS A 45 -20.54 21.92 16.93
N ALA A 46 -19.48 22.01 17.71
CA ALA A 46 -18.11 22.11 17.18
C ALA A 46 -17.75 20.88 16.31
N LYS A 47 -18.12 19.68 16.76
CA LYS A 47 -17.98 18.44 15.99
C LYS A 47 -18.76 18.51 14.67
N THR A 48 -20.02 18.92 14.72
CA THR A 48 -20.89 19.00 13.53
C THR A 48 -20.35 20.00 12.51
N GLU A 49 -19.91 21.18 12.95
CA GLU A 49 -19.33 22.20 12.07
C GLU A 49 -18.02 21.73 11.45
N TYR A 50 -17.16 21.07 12.23
CA TYR A 50 -15.92 20.47 11.74
C TYR A 50 -16.20 19.42 10.66
N LEU A 51 -17.08 18.45 10.92
CA LEU A 51 -17.43 17.42 9.96
C LEU A 51 -18.05 18.00 8.68
N LYS A 52 -18.91 19.01 8.80
CA LYS A 52 -19.47 19.72 7.65
C LYS A 52 -18.37 20.40 6.82
N SER A 53 -17.43 21.10 7.47
CA SER A 53 -16.33 21.75 6.76
C SER A 53 -15.44 20.75 6.00
N LEU A 54 -15.20 19.56 6.59
CA LEU A 54 -14.45 18.50 5.91
C LEU A 54 -15.20 17.97 4.69
N HIS A 55 -16.52 17.79 4.78
CA HIS A 55 -17.35 17.40 3.64
C HIS A 55 -17.30 18.42 2.51
N ASP A 56 -17.43 19.71 2.82
CA ASP A 56 -17.38 20.78 1.83
C ASP A 56 -16.00 20.86 1.16
N LEU A 57 -14.92 20.68 1.93
CA LEU A 57 -13.56 20.59 1.40
C LEU A 57 -13.35 19.35 0.52
N ALA A 58 -13.81 18.17 0.98
CA ALA A 58 -13.71 16.93 0.22
C ALA A 58 -14.38 17.06 -1.15
N LYS A 59 -15.59 17.63 -1.18
CA LYS A 59 -16.32 17.91 -2.41
C LYS A 59 -15.57 18.90 -3.30
N SER A 60 -15.10 20.02 -2.74
CA SER A 60 -14.37 21.03 -3.50
C SER A 60 -13.09 20.48 -4.14
N PHE A 61 -12.38 19.58 -3.45
CA PHE A 61 -11.22 18.90 -4.01
C PHE A 61 -11.61 17.90 -5.11
N ASP A 62 -12.70 17.16 -4.94
CA ASP A 62 -13.21 16.23 -5.95
C ASP A 62 -13.62 16.96 -7.23
N ASP A 63 -14.41 18.05 -7.09
CA ASP A 63 -14.85 18.92 -8.18
C ASP A 63 -13.65 19.55 -8.92
N ALA A 64 -12.53 19.79 -8.23
CA ALA A 64 -11.27 20.27 -8.81
C ALA A 64 -10.39 19.15 -9.42
N GLY A 65 -10.84 17.89 -9.42
CA GLY A 65 -10.08 16.73 -9.90
C GLY A 65 -8.92 16.30 -9.00
N LEU A 66 -8.85 16.83 -7.78
CA LEU A 66 -7.81 16.54 -6.78
C LEU A 66 -8.25 15.37 -5.88
N SER A 67 -8.46 14.19 -6.49
CA SER A 67 -9.06 13.02 -5.82
C SER A 67 -8.31 12.56 -4.57
N GLU A 68 -6.97 12.63 -4.54
CA GLU A 68 -6.19 12.27 -3.34
C GLU A 68 -6.44 13.21 -2.15
N LYS A 69 -6.60 14.52 -2.42
CA LYS A 69 -6.95 15.48 -1.37
C LYS A 69 -8.38 15.28 -0.90
N SER A 70 -9.29 14.95 -1.82
CA SER A 70 -10.67 14.58 -1.48
C SER A 70 -10.70 13.35 -0.55
N ARG A 71 -9.98 12.28 -0.92
CA ARG A 71 -9.83 11.06 -0.10
C ARG A 71 -9.33 11.40 1.30
N SER A 72 -8.27 12.19 1.43
CA SER A 72 -7.71 12.58 2.72
C SER A 72 -8.72 13.30 3.63
N MET A 73 -9.59 14.14 3.08
CA MET A 73 -10.65 14.80 3.87
C MET A 73 -11.73 13.81 4.32
N LEU A 74 -12.10 12.85 3.47
CA LEU A 74 -13.07 11.80 3.78
C LEU A 74 -12.54 10.84 4.86
N GLU A 75 -11.26 10.47 4.81
CA GLU A 75 -10.61 9.68 5.86
C GLU A 75 -10.58 10.42 7.21
N ALA A 76 -10.35 11.73 7.19
CA ALA A 76 -10.41 12.56 8.41
C ALA A 76 -11.83 12.59 9.02
N ILE A 77 -12.88 12.53 8.20
CA ILE A 77 -14.26 12.39 8.69
C ILE A 77 -14.44 11.04 9.39
N LEU A 78 -13.98 9.94 8.80
CA LEU A 78 -14.10 8.60 9.41
C LEU A 78 -13.28 8.47 10.70
N ALA A 79 -12.19 9.23 10.86
CA ALA A 79 -11.43 9.28 12.12
C ALA A 79 -12.25 9.85 13.29
N VAL A 80 -13.26 10.69 13.01
CA VAL A 80 -14.15 11.30 14.01
C VAL A 80 -15.53 10.62 14.06
N ASN A 81 -16.01 10.13 12.93
CA ASN A 81 -17.28 9.41 12.79
C ASN A 81 -17.10 8.13 11.95
N PRO A 82 -16.65 7.01 12.56
CA PRO A 82 -16.31 5.78 11.84
C PRO A 82 -17.50 5.11 11.14
N ASP A 83 -18.74 5.40 11.56
CA ASP A 83 -19.96 4.75 11.06
C ASP A 83 -20.66 5.54 9.95
N ASP A 84 -20.00 6.54 9.37
CA ASP A 84 -20.56 7.31 8.26
C ASP A 84 -20.57 6.50 6.95
N GLU A 85 -21.68 5.81 6.69
CA GLU A 85 -21.88 5.00 5.49
C GLU A 85 -21.85 5.82 4.18
N VAL A 86 -22.16 7.12 4.21
CA VAL A 86 -22.09 7.98 3.03
C VAL A 86 -20.62 8.20 2.64
N VAL A 87 -19.78 8.52 3.63
CA VAL A 87 -18.35 8.72 3.44
C VAL A 87 -17.66 7.42 3.02
N LYS A 88 -17.98 6.28 3.64
CA LYS A 88 -17.46 4.97 3.24
C LYS A 88 -17.77 4.64 1.78
N ARG A 89 -19.02 4.87 1.34
CA ARG A 89 -19.41 4.65 -0.06
C ARG A 89 -18.63 5.56 -1.01
N LYS A 90 -18.49 6.85 -0.68
CA LYS A 90 -17.75 7.80 -1.53
C LYS A 90 -16.26 7.46 -1.62
N LEU A 91 -15.63 7.04 -0.53
CA LEU A 91 -14.26 6.53 -0.54
C LEU A 91 -14.13 5.32 -1.48
N LYS A 92 -15.06 4.36 -1.38
CA LYS A 92 -15.09 3.21 -2.28
C LYS A 92 -15.26 3.61 -3.76
N GLU A 93 -16.11 4.59 -4.05
CA GLU A 93 -16.27 5.13 -5.42
C GLU A 93 -14.97 5.75 -5.95
N LEU A 94 -14.25 6.50 -5.10
CA LEU A 94 -12.95 7.07 -5.47
C LEU A 94 -11.91 5.97 -5.71
N ASP A 95 -11.88 4.93 -4.89
CA ASP A 95 -11.00 3.77 -5.07
C ASP A 95 -11.31 3.02 -6.37
N GLU A 96 -12.59 2.82 -6.68
CA GLU A 96 -13.02 2.19 -7.94
C GLU A 96 -12.71 3.06 -9.17
N ALA A 97 -12.77 4.39 -9.03
CA ALA A 97 -12.46 5.31 -10.12
C ALA A 97 -11.01 5.22 -10.58
N VAL A 98 -10.09 4.84 -9.68
CA VAL A 98 -8.68 4.60 -10.01
C VAL A 98 -8.54 3.50 -11.08
N PHE A 99 -9.32 2.42 -10.97
CA PHE A 99 -9.28 1.31 -11.92
C PHE A 99 -9.90 1.62 -13.28
N LYS A 100 -10.65 2.72 -13.42
CA LYS A 100 -11.27 3.11 -14.70
C LYS A 100 -10.32 3.89 -15.63
N LYS A 101 -9.15 4.32 -15.14
CA LYS A 101 -8.25 5.23 -15.88
C LYS A 101 -7.52 4.55 -17.03
N ASN A 102 -7.07 3.31 -16.86
CA ASN A 102 -6.38 2.53 -17.88
C ASN A 102 -6.90 1.10 -17.88
N ASP A 103 -7.05 0.52 -19.06
CA ASP A 103 -7.40 -0.88 -19.29
C ASP A 103 -6.39 -1.46 -20.30
N TYR A 104 -5.81 -2.60 -19.96
CA TYR A 104 -4.86 -3.34 -20.80
C TYR A 104 -5.23 -4.82 -20.79
N GLU A 105 -5.53 -5.35 -21.97
CA GLU A 105 -5.77 -6.77 -22.17
C GLU A 105 -4.57 -7.41 -22.87
N PHE A 106 -4.13 -8.58 -22.39
CA PHE A 106 -3.22 -9.42 -23.14
C PHE A 106 -3.62 -10.90 -23.07
N LYS A 107 -3.17 -11.64 -24.09
CA LYS A 107 -3.35 -13.09 -24.18
C LYS A 107 -2.16 -13.77 -23.49
N PHE A 108 -2.45 -14.52 -22.44
CA PHE A 108 -1.47 -15.29 -21.70
C PHE A 108 -1.48 -16.75 -22.20
N ASP A 109 -0.37 -17.21 -22.78
CA ASP A 109 -0.22 -18.59 -23.22
C ASP A 109 0.23 -19.48 -22.05
N THR A 110 -0.63 -20.36 -21.57
CA THR A 110 -0.33 -21.18 -20.38
C THR A 110 0.86 -22.14 -20.58
N GLY A 111 1.24 -22.44 -21.83
CA GLY A 111 2.37 -23.33 -22.15
C GLY A 111 3.74 -22.65 -22.11
N LEU A 112 3.77 -21.32 -22.06
CA LEU A 112 5.00 -20.55 -21.94
C LEU A 112 5.41 -20.38 -20.46
N PRO A 113 6.70 -20.15 -20.18
CA PRO A 113 7.17 -19.86 -18.82
C PRO A 113 6.71 -18.45 -18.39
N TRP A 114 7.49 -17.77 -17.54
CA TRP A 114 7.23 -16.39 -17.17
C TRP A 114 7.07 -15.50 -18.42
N GLN A 115 5.87 -14.93 -18.57
CA GLN A 115 5.52 -14.00 -19.65
C GLN A 115 5.47 -12.58 -19.12
N ASP A 116 6.16 -11.68 -19.83
CA ASP A 116 6.12 -10.25 -19.57
C ASP A 116 4.76 -9.68 -20.00
N ALA A 117 4.06 -9.01 -19.08
CA ALA A 117 2.79 -8.36 -19.38
C ALA A 117 2.98 -7.04 -20.16
N ARG A 118 4.21 -6.59 -20.38
CA ARG A 118 4.58 -5.32 -21.03
C ARG A 118 3.98 -4.10 -20.35
N ILE A 119 3.71 -4.21 -19.05
CA ILE A 119 3.29 -3.09 -18.22
C ILE A 119 4.25 -2.90 -17.05
N PHE A 120 4.37 -1.65 -16.63
CA PHE A 120 5.18 -1.20 -15.52
C PHE A 120 4.26 -0.65 -14.44
N VAL A 121 4.30 -1.25 -13.26
CA VAL A 121 3.52 -0.84 -12.09
C VAL A 121 4.36 0.11 -11.23
N THR A 122 3.67 0.98 -10.50
CA THR A 122 4.32 1.95 -9.60
C THR A 122 4.02 1.57 -8.16
N LYS A 123 5.01 1.72 -7.29
CA LYS A 123 4.91 1.48 -5.85
C LYS A 123 3.70 2.18 -5.25
N ASP A 124 3.00 1.47 -4.36
CA ASP A 124 1.83 1.93 -3.60
C ASP A 124 0.64 2.34 -4.48
N GLN A 125 0.66 2.02 -5.77
CA GLN A 125 -0.41 2.35 -6.72
C GLN A 125 -1.15 1.06 -7.14
N PRO A 126 -2.42 0.88 -6.72
CA PRO A 126 -3.11 -0.38 -6.92
C PRO A 126 -3.47 -0.62 -8.40
N ILE A 127 -3.44 -1.89 -8.77
CA ILE A 127 -3.98 -2.42 -10.02
C ILE A 127 -4.97 -3.55 -9.73
N ARG A 128 -5.93 -3.75 -10.63
CA ARG A 128 -6.84 -4.90 -10.60
C ARG A 128 -6.52 -5.78 -11.80
N ILE A 129 -6.39 -7.07 -11.55
CA ILE A 129 -6.12 -8.09 -12.55
C ILE A 129 -7.32 -9.03 -12.57
N GLU A 130 -7.84 -9.32 -13.75
CA GLU A 130 -8.93 -10.27 -13.99
C GLU A 130 -8.44 -11.28 -15.02
N ALA A 131 -8.65 -12.57 -14.76
CA ALA A 131 -8.25 -13.65 -15.66
C ALA A 131 -9.45 -14.51 -16.03
N GLU A 132 -9.65 -14.68 -17.34
CA GLU A 132 -10.77 -15.42 -17.92
C GLU A 132 -10.27 -16.51 -18.88
N GLY A 133 -11.00 -17.62 -18.89
CA GLY A 133 -10.72 -18.77 -19.74
C GLY A 133 -10.34 -20.01 -18.95
N ASP A 134 -10.29 -21.13 -19.67
CA ASP A 134 -9.93 -22.43 -19.14
C ASP A 134 -8.74 -22.97 -19.93
N TYR A 135 -7.92 -23.77 -19.26
CA TYR A 135 -6.75 -24.41 -19.87
C TYR A 135 -6.53 -25.77 -19.22
N LYS A 136 -5.71 -26.60 -19.86
CA LYS A 136 -5.42 -27.96 -19.39
C LYS A 136 -3.99 -28.04 -18.90
N VAL A 137 -3.79 -28.76 -17.79
CA VAL A 137 -2.48 -29.11 -17.26
C VAL A 137 -2.31 -30.62 -17.34
N PHE A 138 -1.20 -31.06 -17.92
CA PHE A 138 -0.79 -32.45 -18.00
C PHE A 138 0.49 -32.62 -17.18
N VAL A 139 0.42 -33.52 -16.21
CA VAL A 139 1.54 -33.90 -15.35
C VAL A 139 1.74 -35.39 -15.49
N ASN A 140 2.94 -35.79 -15.88
CA ASN A 140 3.28 -37.20 -16.09
C ASN A 140 4.65 -37.48 -15.44
N GLU A 141 4.66 -37.60 -14.12
CA GLU A 141 5.85 -37.84 -13.33
C GLU A 141 5.63 -38.97 -12.32
N THR A 142 6.71 -39.69 -12.01
CA THR A 142 6.73 -40.68 -10.94
C THR A 142 7.40 -40.05 -9.73
N LEU A 143 6.66 -39.93 -8.63
CA LEU A 143 7.14 -39.28 -7.40
C LEU A 143 7.42 -40.32 -6.31
N GLY A 144 8.43 -40.04 -5.49
CA GLY A 144 8.64 -40.71 -4.22
C GLY A 144 7.76 -40.12 -3.10
N PRO A 145 7.90 -40.60 -1.86
CA PRO A 145 7.11 -40.11 -0.71
C PRO A 145 7.31 -38.63 -0.39
N GLU A 146 8.43 -38.04 -0.84
CA GLU A 146 8.74 -36.61 -0.65
C GLU A 146 7.97 -35.67 -1.59
N GLY A 147 7.37 -36.18 -2.67
CA GLY A 147 6.62 -35.35 -3.63
C GLY A 147 7.48 -34.39 -4.46
N TYR A 148 6.94 -33.21 -4.78
CA TYR A 148 7.63 -32.18 -5.59
C TYR A 148 8.56 -31.30 -4.76
N SER A 149 9.69 -30.91 -5.36
CA SER A 149 10.52 -29.79 -4.85
C SER A 149 9.74 -28.48 -4.87
N ASN A 150 10.01 -27.61 -3.89
CA ASN A 150 9.46 -26.25 -3.81
C ASN A 150 10.57 -25.20 -3.61
N ASP A 151 11.81 -25.52 -3.97
CA ASP A 151 13.00 -24.72 -3.63
C ASP A 151 13.24 -23.55 -4.59
N ASP A 152 12.94 -23.71 -5.89
CA ASP A 152 13.14 -22.68 -6.92
C ASP A 152 11.82 -22.23 -7.57
N PRO A 153 11.24 -21.09 -7.18
CA PRO A 153 10.02 -20.55 -7.79
C PRO A 153 10.08 -20.30 -9.31
N ALA A 154 11.28 -20.24 -9.91
CA ALA A 154 11.42 -20.12 -11.36
C ALA A 154 11.02 -21.43 -12.08
N LYS A 155 11.33 -22.58 -11.48
CA LYS A 155 11.25 -23.90 -12.11
C LYS A 155 10.24 -24.81 -11.44
N ASP A 156 10.15 -24.71 -10.12
CA ASP A 156 9.41 -25.60 -9.25
C ASP A 156 8.01 -25.08 -8.94
N LEU A 157 7.24 -25.93 -8.26
CA LEU A 157 5.97 -25.55 -7.68
C LEU A 157 6.22 -24.52 -6.57
N VAL A 158 5.47 -23.42 -6.60
CA VAL A 158 5.55 -22.41 -5.55
C VAL A 158 4.64 -22.81 -4.40
N SER A 159 5.24 -23.04 -3.23
CA SER A 159 4.48 -23.33 -2.00
C SER A 159 3.53 -22.20 -1.63
N GLY A 160 2.34 -22.56 -1.16
CA GLY A 160 1.29 -21.60 -0.79
C GLY A 160 0.41 -21.12 -1.95
N ILE A 161 0.72 -21.52 -3.19
CA ILE A 161 -0.12 -21.25 -4.36
C ILE A 161 -0.67 -22.59 -4.89
N PRO A 162 -1.98 -22.71 -5.19
CA PRO A 162 -2.52 -23.95 -5.75
C PRO A 162 -1.85 -24.35 -7.06
N MET A 163 -1.66 -25.65 -7.29
CA MET A 163 -1.23 -26.18 -8.58
C MET A 163 -2.28 -25.82 -9.65
N GLY A 164 -1.83 -25.32 -10.80
CA GLY A 164 -2.70 -24.81 -11.85
C GLY A 164 -3.32 -23.44 -11.54
N ALA A 165 -2.81 -22.69 -10.58
CA ALA A 165 -3.19 -21.29 -10.43
C ALA A 165 -2.33 -20.38 -11.32
N LEU A 166 -2.94 -19.34 -11.89
CA LEU A 166 -2.21 -18.22 -12.47
C LEU A 166 -1.52 -17.44 -11.35
N MET A 167 -0.24 -17.12 -11.55
CA MET A 167 0.59 -16.37 -10.62
C MET A 167 1.08 -15.08 -11.25
N LEU A 168 1.31 -14.08 -10.39
CA LEU A 168 1.93 -12.80 -10.69
C LEU A 168 3.24 -12.68 -9.90
N ALA A 169 4.28 -12.13 -10.52
CA ALA A 169 5.47 -11.62 -9.83
C ALA A 169 5.93 -10.32 -10.49
N MET A 170 6.53 -9.38 -9.74
CA MET A 170 7.05 -8.14 -10.31
C MET A 170 8.38 -8.36 -11.04
N THR A 171 9.24 -9.21 -10.49
CA THR A 171 10.45 -9.66 -11.18
C THR A 171 10.42 -11.18 -11.21
N PRO A 172 10.68 -11.83 -12.35
CA PRO A 172 10.71 -13.27 -12.38
C PRO A 172 11.88 -13.72 -11.49
N PRO A 173 11.72 -14.80 -10.72
CA PRO A 173 12.83 -15.34 -9.92
C PRO A 173 14.02 -15.62 -10.83
N ARG A 174 15.20 -15.11 -10.46
CA ARG A 174 16.43 -15.36 -11.23
C ARG A 174 16.76 -16.84 -11.16
N GLN A 175 17.01 -17.46 -12.30
CA GLN A 175 17.63 -18.78 -12.34
C GLN A 175 18.96 -18.71 -11.59
N GLN A 176 19.21 -19.65 -10.66
CA GLN A 176 20.43 -19.69 -9.85
C GLN A 176 21.67 -19.50 -10.75
N GLY A 177 22.46 -18.45 -10.47
CA GLY A 177 23.73 -18.18 -11.17
C GLY A 177 24.10 -16.72 -11.45
N GLN A 178 23.20 -15.73 -11.29
CA GLN A 178 23.53 -14.33 -11.60
C GLN A 178 23.32 -13.34 -10.44
N GLY A 179 24.45 -12.94 -9.83
CA GLY A 179 24.74 -11.54 -9.50
C GLY A 179 24.11 -10.94 -8.23
N THR A 180 24.96 -10.85 -7.20
CA THR A 180 24.86 -10.08 -5.94
C THR A 180 24.26 -8.69 -6.08
N GLY A 181 23.12 -8.46 -5.45
CA GLY A 181 22.58 -7.13 -5.13
C GLY A 181 21.57 -7.27 -3.99
N ASN A 182 21.57 -6.29 -3.07
CA ASN A 182 20.87 -6.27 -1.77
C ASN A 182 19.69 -7.23 -1.63
N ARG A 183 19.92 -8.30 -0.85
CA ARG A 183 19.05 -9.48 -0.72
C ARG A 183 17.67 -9.16 -0.14
N GLN A 184 17.58 -8.21 0.80
CA GLN A 184 16.35 -7.97 1.56
C GLN A 184 15.24 -7.28 0.76
N GLN A 185 15.55 -6.24 -0.01
CA GLN A 185 14.52 -5.49 -0.77
C GLN A 185 13.99 -6.29 -1.98
N ARG A 186 14.79 -7.20 -2.52
CA ARG A 186 14.39 -8.08 -3.64
C ARG A 186 13.50 -9.25 -3.23
N THR A 187 13.46 -9.64 -1.96
CA THR A 187 12.80 -10.90 -1.56
C THR A 187 11.28 -10.80 -1.68
N GLU A 188 10.71 -9.62 -1.43
CA GLU A 188 9.26 -9.40 -1.54
C GLU A 188 8.82 -9.23 -3.00
N ASP A 189 9.63 -8.56 -3.82
CA ASP A 189 9.34 -8.28 -5.24
C ASP A 189 9.39 -9.53 -6.14
N ILE A 190 10.10 -10.57 -5.68
CA ILE A 190 10.23 -11.86 -6.38
C ILE A 190 9.13 -12.84 -5.96
N ARG A 191 8.55 -12.69 -4.76
CA ARG A 191 7.62 -13.70 -4.22
C ARG A 191 6.33 -13.70 -5.05
N PRO A 192 6.02 -14.79 -5.77
CA PRO A 192 4.82 -14.84 -6.57
C PRO A 192 3.57 -14.79 -5.69
N VAL A 193 2.49 -14.25 -6.24
CA VAL A 193 1.17 -14.19 -5.62
C VAL A 193 0.15 -14.86 -6.54
N ALA A 194 -0.79 -15.60 -5.95
CA ALA A 194 -1.88 -16.20 -6.70
C ALA A 194 -2.82 -15.11 -7.23
N VAL A 195 -3.12 -15.15 -8.53
CA VAL A 195 -4.07 -14.23 -9.18
C VAL A 195 -5.50 -14.79 -9.10
N GLY A 196 -5.66 -16.08 -9.39
CA GLY A 196 -7.00 -16.69 -9.49
C GLY A 196 -7.85 -16.04 -10.59
N LYS A 197 -9.16 -15.84 -10.32
CA LYS A 197 -10.07 -15.16 -11.25
C LYS A 197 -9.92 -13.63 -11.22
N SER A 198 -9.64 -13.08 -10.03
CA SER A 198 -9.48 -11.65 -9.83
C SER A 198 -8.55 -11.39 -8.64
N LEU A 199 -7.66 -10.41 -8.80
CA LEU A 199 -6.71 -9.96 -7.80
C LEU A 199 -6.64 -8.43 -7.81
N GLU A 200 -6.83 -7.81 -6.64
CA GLU A 200 -6.37 -6.44 -6.41
C GLU A 200 -4.97 -6.49 -5.82
N PHE A 201 -4.03 -5.88 -6.53
CA PHE A 201 -2.61 -5.93 -6.21
C PHE A 201 -2.07 -4.52 -6.02
N THR A 202 -1.49 -4.27 -4.84
CA THR A 202 -0.76 -3.03 -4.54
C THR A 202 0.74 -3.34 -4.55
N PRO A 203 1.49 -2.84 -5.55
CA PRO A 203 2.92 -3.07 -5.67
C PRO A 203 3.69 -2.45 -4.50
N LYS A 204 4.67 -3.17 -3.96
CA LYS A 204 5.55 -2.67 -2.89
C LYS A 204 6.77 -1.91 -3.41
N SER A 205 7.05 -2.02 -4.69
CA SER A 205 8.12 -1.34 -5.41
C SER A 205 7.68 -1.00 -6.83
N ASP A 206 8.53 -0.30 -7.57
CA ASP A 206 8.33 -0.02 -9.00
C ASP A 206 8.88 -1.19 -9.82
N GLY A 207 8.17 -1.61 -10.87
CA GLY A 207 8.71 -2.63 -11.75
C GLY A 207 7.78 -3.12 -12.85
N PRO A 208 8.33 -3.90 -13.80
CA PRO A 208 7.51 -4.72 -14.69
C PRO A 208 6.69 -5.75 -13.89
N ILE A 209 5.78 -6.45 -14.56
CA ILE A 209 5.13 -7.64 -13.98
C ILE A 209 5.13 -8.80 -14.97
N TYR A 210 5.15 -10.00 -14.39
CA TYR A 210 5.23 -11.26 -15.12
C TYR A 210 4.17 -12.21 -14.61
N PHE A 211 3.70 -13.06 -15.52
CA PHE A 211 2.73 -14.10 -15.22
C PHE A 211 3.29 -15.49 -15.53
N LYS A 212 2.89 -16.48 -14.75
CA LYS A 212 3.21 -17.91 -14.97
C LYS A 212 2.12 -18.76 -14.34
N VAL A 213 1.85 -19.95 -14.88
CA VAL A 213 1.05 -20.96 -14.19
C VAL A 213 1.89 -21.72 -13.17
N ASN A 214 1.37 -21.92 -11.96
CA ASN A 214 2.00 -22.78 -10.96
C ASN A 214 1.88 -24.26 -11.33
N VAL A 215 2.85 -24.79 -12.06
CA VAL A 215 2.92 -26.20 -12.41
C VAL A 215 4.28 -26.77 -12.00
N PRO A 216 4.35 -28.06 -11.64
CA PRO A 216 5.62 -28.68 -11.34
C PRO A 216 6.53 -28.73 -12.60
N PRO A 217 7.84 -28.93 -12.42
CA PRO A 217 8.76 -29.16 -13.53
C PRO A 217 8.26 -30.24 -14.49
N GLY A 218 8.65 -30.18 -15.77
CA GLY A 218 8.25 -31.18 -16.77
C GLY A 218 6.76 -31.18 -17.18
N SER A 219 5.90 -30.44 -16.49
CA SER A 219 4.48 -30.32 -16.81
C SER A 219 4.25 -29.60 -18.13
N LYS A 220 3.17 -29.99 -18.82
CA LYS A 220 2.70 -29.30 -20.02
C LYS A 220 1.36 -28.64 -19.74
N ALA A 221 1.28 -27.33 -19.90
CA ALA A 221 0.02 -26.60 -19.89
C ALA A 221 -0.34 -26.15 -21.31
N THR A 222 -1.62 -26.22 -21.66
CA THR A 222 -2.12 -25.82 -22.99
C THR A 222 -3.42 -25.07 -22.86
N GLY A 223 -3.49 -23.90 -23.49
CA GLY A 223 -4.63 -23.00 -23.47
C GLY A 223 -4.20 -21.55 -23.37
N ILE A 224 -5.13 -20.64 -23.66
CA ILE A 224 -4.89 -19.20 -23.62
C ILE A 224 -5.86 -18.62 -22.60
N LEU A 225 -5.33 -17.85 -21.64
CA LEU A 225 -6.11 -17.04 -20.74
C LEU A 225 -6.16 -15.60 -21.26
N ARG A 226 -7.32 -14.97 -21.14
CA ARG A 226 -7.47 -13.53 -21.32
C ARG A 226 -7.18 -12.88 -19.97
N VAL A 227 -6.15 -12.05 -19.91
CA VAL A 227 -5.81 -11.32 -18.69
C VAL A 227 -6.03 -9.84 -18.93
N THR A 228 -6.92 -9.26 -18.13
CA THR A 228 -7.29 -7.84 -18.16
C THR A 228 -6.70 -7.16 -16.95
N ILE A 229 -5.97 -6.07 -17.16
CA ILE A 229 -5.32 -5.30 -16.11
C ILE A 229 -5.85 -3.88 -16.15
N ARG A 230 -6.30 -3.40 -14.99
CA ARG A 230 -6.91 -2.09 -14.82
C ARG A 230 -6.21 -1.28 -13.73
N GLY A 231 -6.17 0.04 -13.90
CA GLY A 231 -5.69 0.98 -12.88
C GLY A 231 -4.35 1.64 -13.18
N ASN A 232 -3.51 1.76 -12.14
CA ASN A 232 -2.30 2.57 -12.20
C ASN A 232 -1.09 1.79 -12.73
N PHE A 233 -0.99 1.72 -14.05
CA PHE A 233 0.20 1.18 -14.72
C PHE A 233 0.59 2.07 -15.90
N LYS A 234 1.81 1.89 -16.38
CA LYS A 234 2.32 2.49 -17.62
C LYS A 234 2.66 1.37 -18.59
N PRO A 235 2.31 1.47 -19.89
CA PRO A 235 2.88 0.58 -20.89
C PRO A 235 4.41 0.66 -20.83
N GLN A 236 5.09 -0.48 -20.86
CA GLN A 236 6.56 -0.49 -20.86
C GLN A 236 7.05 0.07 -22.20
N ALA A 237 7.73 1.22 -22.15
CA ALA A 237 8.27 1.86 -23.36
C ALA A 237 9.37 0.97 -23.95
N GLY A 238 9.12 0.33 -25.11
CA GLY A 238 10.19 -0.43 -25.78
C GLY A 238 9.83 -1.54 -26.77
N VAL A 239 8.56 -1.81 -27.10
CA VAL A 239 8.25 -2.70 -28.22
C VAL A 239 7.15 -2.08 -29.07
N ARG A 240 7.55 -1.35 -30.11
CA ARG A 240 6.68 -1.10 -31.27
C ARG A 240 6.27 -2.48 -31.80
N GLY A 241 4.96 -2.70 -31.90
CA GLY A 241 4.41 -3.83 -32.65
C GLY A 241 4.79 -3.75 -34.13
#